data_AF-A0A8J7FPX2-F1
#
_entry.id   AF-A0A8J7FPX2-F1
#
_cell.length_a   1.000
_cell.length_b   1.000
_cell.length_c   1.000
_cell.angle_alpha   90.00
_cell.angle_beta   90.00
_cell.angle_gamma   90.00
#
_symmetry.space_group_name_H-M   'P 1'
#
loop_
_entity.id
_entity.type
_entity.pdbx_description
1 polymer ?
#
loop_
_entity_poly.entity_id
_entity_poly.type
_entity_poly.pdbx_seq_one_letter_code
_entity_poly.pdbx_strand_id
1 'polypeptide(L)'
;MKSKYFIWASLLIFSISLLLPVSLGRDHFIEYYTADNPENLGYFYLLMGYMTAFELPIDFICWLGNFTLILSWIFHRFKLSFITSILSFLQMLIFGLDYIFKLNIIEFSDYDFPLFGYWFWLISSFLMLLYNYNRLKYT
;
A
#
# COMPACT_ATOMS: atom_id res chain seq x y z
N MET A 1 3.27 -18.62 16.23
CA MET A 1 2.17 -17.63 16.34
C MET A 1 0.92 -18.16 15.67
N LYS A 2 -0.29 -17.86 16.17
CA LYS A 2 -1.52 -18.24 15.47
C LYS A 2 -1.64 -17.41 14.18
N SER A 3 -1.88 -18.05 13.03
CA SER A 3 -1.97 -17.40 11.71
C SER A 3 -2.91 -16.17 11.74
N LYS A 4 -4.01 -16.24 12.48
CA LYS A 4 -4.97 -15.13 12.66
C LYS A 4 -4.37 -13.79 13.11
N TYR A 5 -3.24 -13.77 13.82
CA TYR A 5 -2.64 -12.50 14.24
C TYR A 5 -2.07 -11.70 13.06
N PHE A 6 -1.62 -12.38 11.99
CA PHE A 6 -1.08 -11.71 10.81
C PHE A 6 -2.15 -10.94 10.04
N ILE A 7 -3.37 -11.49 9.88
CA ILE A 7 -4.47 -10.76 9.22
C ILE A 7 -4.93 -9.55 10.05
N TRP A 8 -4.98 -9.67 11.38
CA TRP A 8 -5.32 -8.53 12.24
C TRP A 8 -4.26 -7.43 12.21
N ALA A 9 -2.98 -7.81 12.23
CA ALA A 9 -1.88 -6.86 12.09
C ALA A 9 -1.87 -6.21 10.70
N SER A 10 -2.15 -6.97 9.63
CA SER A 10 -2.31 -6.44 8.27
C SER A 10 -3.40 -5.35 8.23
N LEU A 11 -4.60 -5.65 8.75
CA LEU A 11 -5.71 -4.70 8.82
C LEU A 11 -5.33 -3.45 9.63
N LEU A 12 -4.76 -3.62 10.83
CA LEU A 12 -4.39 -2.50 11.70
C LEU A 12 -3.36 -1.57 11.05
N ILE A 13 -2.29 -2.14 10.49
CA ILE A 13 -1.22 -1.38 9.83
C ILE A 13 -1.77 -0.62 8.63
N PHE A 14 -2.67 -1.24 7.85
CA PHE A 14 -3.33 -0.54 6.77
C PHE A 14 -4.24 0.58 7.28
N SER A 15 -5.06 0.34 8.29
CA SER A 15 -5.91 1.41 8.85
C SER A 15 -5.09 2.60 9.36
N ILE A 16 -3.93 2.35 10.00
CA ILE A 16 -2.99 3.41 10.42
C ILE A 16 -2.48 4.17 9.19
N SER A 17 -2.09 3.47 8.13
CA SER A 17 -1.58 4.10 6.90
C SER A 17 -2.56 5.06 6.25
N LEU A 18 -3.87 4.82 6.38
CA LEU A 18 -4.89 5.69 5.80
C LEU A 18 -4.92 7.07 6.45
N LEU A 19 -4.50 7.16 7.71
CA LEU A 19 -4.46 8.41 8.48
C LEU A 19 -3.14 9.17 8.31
N LEU A 20 -2.16 8.56 7.63
CA LEU A 20 -0.81 9.07 7.47
C LEU A 20 -0.61 9.64 6.05
N PRO A 21 0.36 10.55 5.87
CA PRO A 21 0.70 11.04 4.55
C PRO A 21 1.48 9.96 3.80
N VAL A 22 1.21 9.81 2.50
CA VAL A 22 1.88 8.78 1.70
C VAL A 22 3.34 9.14 1.43
N SER A 23 3.63 10.41 1.15
CA SER A 23 4.97 10.97 0.98
C SER A 23 5.18 12.19 1.90
N LEU A 24 6.43 12.46 2.25
CA LEU A 24 6.83 13.59 3.09
C LEU A 24 7.70 14.56 2.28
N GLY A 25 7.11 15.65 1.78
CA GLY A 25 7.86 16.80 1.27
C GLY A 25 7.09 17.69 0.30
N ARG A 26 6.72 18.85 0.82
CA ARG A 26 6.58 20.18 0.21
C ARG A 26 6.26 21.09 1.40
N ASP A 27 7.32 21.52 2.08
CA ASP A 27 7.42 22.62 3.05
C ASP A 27 6.46 22.80 4.22
N HIS A 28 5.43 21.97 4.45
CA HIS A 28 4.49 22.22 5.56
C HIS A 28 4.07 20.95 6.29
N PHE A 29 4.94 20.39 7.14
CA PHE A 29 4.55 19.27 8.04
C PHE A 29 3.42 19.66 9.01
N ILE A 30 3.16 20.95 9.23
CA ILE A 30 2.13 21.48 10.14
C ILE A 30 1.04 22.29 9.39
N GLU A 31 1.39 23.04 8.35
CA GLU A 31 0.44 23.86 7.56
C GLU A 31 -0.31 23.06 6.47
N TYR A 32 0.17 21.86 6.09
CA TYR A 32 -0.52 20.99 5.12
C TYR A 32 -1.64 20.16 5.77
N TYR A 33 -1.61 20.01 7.10
CA TYR A 33 -2.66 19.35 7.87
C TYR A 33 -3.82 20.28 8.25
N THR A 34 -3.67 21.59 8.02
CA THR A 34 -4.74 22.58 8.23
C THR A 34 -5.51 22.78 6.93
N ALA A 35 -6.68 22.15 6.82
CA ALA A 35 -7.82 22.40 5.92
C ALA A 35 -7.62 22.48 4.38
N ASP A 36 -6.46 22.90 3.87
CA ASP A 36 -6.33 23.43 2.51
C ASP A 36 -5.81 22.42 1.48
N ASN A 37 -5.22 21.29 1.89
CA ASN A 37 -4.80 20.23 0.95
C ASN A 37 -4.91 18.82 1.56
N PRO A 38 -6.13 18.27 1.68
CA PRO A 38 -6.32 16.95 2.27
C PRO A 38 -5.88 15.80 1.35
N GLU A 39 -5.51 16.09 0.09
CA GLU A 39 -5.21 15.13 -0.98
C GLU A 39 -4.01 14.20 -0.69
N ASN A 40 -3.09 14.58 0.22
CA ASN A 40 -1.91 13.77 0.53
C ASN A 40 -2.12 12.63 1.54
N LEU A 41 -3.33 12.51 2.10
CA LEU A 41 -3.63 11.45 3.07
C LEU A 41 -3.82 10.10 2.38
N GLY A 42 -3.41 9.02 3.05
CA GLY A 42 -3.49 7.66 2.51
C GLY A 42 -4.88 7.25 2.06
N TYR A 43 -5.95 7.72 2.71
CA TYR A 43 -7.32 7.45 2.25
C TYR A 43 -7.69 8.20 0.96
N PHE A 44 -7.18 9.41 0.73
CA PHE A 44 -7.38 10.12 -0.53
C PHE A 44 -6.65 9.41 -1.66
N TYR A 45 -5.40 9.00 -1.42
CA TYR A 45 -4.66 8.15 -2.36
C TYR A 45 -5.38 6.83 -2.64
N LEU A 46 -5.98 6.18 -1.64
CA LEU A 46 -6.75 4.96 -1.84
C LEU A 46 -8.01 5.20 -2.70
N LEU A 47 -8.74 6.29 -2.46
CA LEU A 47 -10.01 6.56 -3.14
C LEU A 47 -9.80 7.16 -4.54
N MET A 48 -8.86 8.09 -4.68
CA MET A 48 -8.65 8.92 -5.85
C MET A 48 -7.33 8.66 -6.58
N GLY A 49 -6.48 7.75 -6.09
CA GLY A 49 -5.19 7.44 -6.72
C GLY A 49 -5.28 6.82 -8.12
N TYR A 50 -6.48 6.49 -8.61
CA TYR A 50 -6.70 6.17 -10.03
C TYR A 50 -7.01 7.39 -10.90
N MET A 51 -7.50 8.50 -10.32
CA MET A 51 -7.85 9.73 -11.05
C MET A 51 -6.60 10.55 -11.39
N THR A 52 -5.49 10.35 -10.67
CA THR A 52 -4.16 10.85 -11.04
C THR A 52 -3.56 10.14 -12.27
N ALA A 53 -4.26 9.14 -12.84
CA ALA A 53 -3.80 8.38 -14.02
C ALA A 53 -3.51 9.22 -15.28
N PHE A 54 -3.98 10.47 -15.36
CA PHE A 54 -3.71 11.37 -16.48
C PHE A 54 -2.51 12.29 -16.27
N GLU A 55 -1.98 12.39 -15.04
CA GLU A 55 -0.85 13.26 -14.73
C GLU A 55 0.36 12.51 -14.10
N LEU A 56 0.16 11.36 -13.45
CA LEU A 56 1.24 10.52 -12.91
C LEU A 56 0.88 9.01 -12.96
N PRO A 57 1.49 8.20 -13.85
CA PRO A 57 1.21 6.75 -13.96
C PRO A 57 1.69 5.93 -12.73
N ILE A 58 2.47 6.54 -11.85
CA ILE A 58 3.19 5.95 -10.72
C ILE A 58 2.26 5.41 -9.64
N ASP A 59 1.21 6.16 -9.32
CA ASP A 59 0.31 5.86 -8.21
C ASP A 59 -0.62 4.68 -8.52
N PHE A 60 -0.82 4.37 -9.80
CA PHE A 60 -1.78 3.35 -10.22
C PHE A 60 -1.40 1.95 -9.76
N ILE A 61 -0.13 1.55 -9.87
CA ILE A 61 0.32 0.20 -9.45
C ILE A 61 0.18 0.05 -7.94
N CYS A 62 0.53 1.10 -7.18
CA CYS A 62 0.41 1.12 -5.74
C CYS A 62 -1.07 1.10 -5.29
N TRP A 63 -1.89 1.93 -5.92
CA TRP A 63 -3.35 1.98 -5.77
C TRP A 63 -3.99 0.62 -6.03
N LEU A 64 -3.66 0.00 -7.17
CA LEU A 64 -4.13 -1.35 -7.52
C LEU A 64 -3.66 -2.39 -6.50
N GLY A 65 -2.44 -2.23 -5.97
CA GLY A 65 -1.91 -2.99 -4.84
C GLY A 65 -2.83 -2.97 -3.62
N ASN A 66 -3.31 -1.79 -3.24
CA ASN A 66 -4.21 -1.61 -2.10
C ASN A 66 -5.58 -2.27 -2.34
N PHE A 67 -6.17 -2.13 -3.53
CA PHE A 67 -7.43 -2.84 -3.86
C PHE A 67 -7.25 -4.35 -3.87
N THR A 68 -6.13 -4.83 -4.42
CA THR A 68 -5.81 -6.25 -4.46
C THR A 68 -5.60 -6.80 -3.04
N LEU A 69 -5.05 -6.00 -2.12
CA LEU A 69 -4.95 -6.33 -0.69
C LEU A 69 -6.32 -6.47 -0.03
N ILE A 70 -7.23 -5.52 -0.26
CA ILE A 70 -8.60 -5.54 0.27
C ILE A 70 -9.33 -6.80 -0.21
N LEU A 71 -9.21 -7.15 -1.49
CA LEU A 71 -9.76 -8.40 -2.03
C LEU A 71 -9.20 -9.63 -1.28
N SER A 72 -7.91 -9.61 -0.95
CA SER A 72 -7.31 -10.68 -0.16
C SER A 72 -7.98 -10.84 1.21
N TRP A 73 -8.30 -9.75 1.91
CA TRP A 73 -9.02 -9.80 3.19
C TRP A 73 -10.45 -10.31 3.05
N ILE A 74 -11.20 -9.80 2.06
CA ILE A 74 -12.59 -10.21 1.81
C ILE A 74 -12.63 -11.73 1.58
N PHE A 75 -11.73 -12.23 0.75
CA PHE A 75 -11.67 -13.65 0.40
C PHE A 75 -10.77 -14.49 1.32
N HIS A 76 -10.39 -14.03 2.52
CA HIS A 76 -9.36 -14.65 3.39
C HIS A 76 -9.50 -16.16 3.65
N ARG A 77 -10.73 -16.70 3.55
CA ARG A 77 -11.00 -18.14 3.72
C ARG A 77 -10.77 -18.98 2.46
N PHE A 78 -10.71 -18.35 1.29
CA PHE A 78 -10.59 -19.01 -0.01
C PHE A 78 -9.14 -19.04 -0.51
N LYS A 79 -8.82 -19.92 -1.47
CA LYS A 79 -7.50 -19.95 -2.12
C LYS A 79 -7.20 -18.66 -2.89
N LEU A 80 -8.24 -17.97 -3.36
CA LEU A 80 -8.14 -16.67 -4.02
C LEU A 80 -7.43 -15.63 -3.16
N SER A 81 -7.56 -15.68 -1.83
CA SER A 81 -6.86 -14.76 -0.92
C SER A 81 -5.34 -14.89 -1.01
N PHE A 82 -4.82 -16.12 -1.19
CA PHE A 82 -3.39 -16.31 -1.33
C PHE A 82 -2.87 -15.70 -2.63
N ILE A 83 -3.56 -15.96 -3.74
CA ILE A 83 -3.22 -15.39 -5.06
C ILE A 83 -3.23 -13.86 -5.00
N THR A 84 -4.31 -13.27 -4.48
CA THR A 84 -4.43 -11.82 -4.35
C THR A 84 -3.42 -11.23 -3.36
N SER A 85 -3.06 -11.93 -2.27
CA SER A 85 -1.99 -11.46 -1.38
C SER A 85 -0.61 -11.45 -2.04
N ILE A 86 -0.31 -12.43 -2.90
CA ILE A 86 0.94 -12.44 -3.68
C ILE A 86 0.94 -11.27 -4.65
N LEU A 87 -0.15 -11.09 -5.41
CA LEU A 87 -0.25 -10.01 -6.40
C LEU A 87 -0.11 -8.63 -5.76
N SER A 88 -0.82 -8.39 -4.65
CA SER A 88 -0.72 -7.14 -3.90
C SER A 88 0.70 -6.87 -3.39
N PHE A 89 1.33 -7.89 -2.78
CA PHE A 89 2.71 -7.76 -2.30
C PHE A 89 3.69 -7.47 -3.44
N LEU A 90 3.57 -8.16 -4.58
CA LEU A 90 4.43 -7.93 -5.74
C LEU A 90 4.23 -6.53 -6.35
N GLN A 91 2.98 -6.07 -6.50
CA GLN A 91 2.67 -4.71 -6.99
C GLN A 91 3.33 -3.64 -6.12
N MET A 92 3.15 -3.75 -4.80
CA MET A 92 3.78 -2.82 -3.86
C MET A 92 5.30 -2.98 -3.86
N LEU A 93 5.84 -4.20 -3.86
CA LEU A 93 7.27 -4.44 -3.86
C LEU A 93 7.96 -3.85 -5.10
N ILE A 94 7.38 -4.04 -6.29
CA ILE A 94 7.91 -3.48 -7.55
C ILE A 94 8.02 -1.96 -7.43
N PHE A 95 6.95 -1.30 -6.97
CA PHE A 95 6.94 0.14 -6.73
C PHE A 95 8.04 0.58 -5.75
N GLY A 96 8.21 -0.13 -4.64
CA GLY A 96 9.23 0.21 -3.63
C GLY A 96 10.65 -0.02 -4.10
N LEU A 97 10.89 -1.09 -4.86
CA LEU A 97 12.20 -1.37 -5.46
C LEU A 97 12.55 -0.32 -6.51
N ASP A 98 11.60 0.03 -7.37
CA ASP A 98 11.79 1.05 -8.39
C ASP A 98 12.10 2.41 -7.77
N TYR A 99 11.38 2.78 -6.69
CA TYR A 99 11.66 3.98 -5.91
C TYR A 99 13.04 3.97 -5.23
N ILE A 100 13.39 2.89 -4.51
CA ILE A 100 14.68 2.80 -3.77
C ILE A 100 15.87 2.85 -4.72
N PHE A 101 15.82 2.08 -5.80
CA PHE A 101 16.95 1.91 -6.71
C PHE A 101 16.93 2.89 -7.87
N LYS A 102 15.90 3.74 -7.98
CA LYS A 102 15.69 4.68 -9.08
C LYS A 102 15.80 3.96 -10.44
N LEU A 103 15.18 2.79 -10.56
CA LEU A 103 15.33 1.92 -11.76
C LEU A 103 14.62 2.50 -12.98
N ASN A 104 13.72 3.46 -12.77
CA ASN A 104 12.94 4.12 -13.81
C ASN A 104 12.11 3.13 -14.64
N ILE A 105 11.63 2.07 -13.98
CA ILE A 105 10.67 1.12 -14.55
C ILE A 105 9.30 1.82 -14.65
N ILE A 106 9.00 2.66 -13.67
CA ILE A 106 7.85 3.54 -13.52
C ILE A 106 8.41 4.97 -13.51
N GLU A 107 7.92 5.86 -14.36
CA GLU A 107 8.42 7.24 -14.43
C GLU A 107 8.03 8.02 -13.18
N PHE A 108 8.91 8.21 -12.19
CA PHE A 108 8.64 9.06 -11.02
C PHE A 108 8.93 10.54 -11.30
N SER A 109 8.00 11.44 -10.94
CA SER A 109 8.25 12.89 -10.99
C SER A 109 9.23 13.34 -9.90
N ASP A 110 9.24 12.67 -8.74
CA ASP A 110 9.99 13.10 -7.56
C ASP A 110 10.45 11.90 -6.70
N TYR A 111 11.58 11.28 -7.05
CA TYR A 111 12.23 10.21 -6.26
C TYR A 111 12.76 10.65 -4.89
N ASP A 112 12.66 11.94 -4.57
CA ASP A 112 13.39 12.52 -3.45
C ASP A 112 12.49 12.70 -2.20
N PHE A 113 11.20 12.34 -2.27
CA PHE A 113 10.26 12.47 -1.16
C PHE A 113 10.02 11.17 -0.37
N PRO A 114 10.39 11.10 0.92
CA PRO A 114 10.21 9.89 1.72
C PRO A 114 8.77 9.36 1.73
N LEU A 115 8.60 8.13 1.24
CA LEU A 115 7.31 7.44 1.09
C LEU A 115 6.79 6.79 2.38
N PHE A 116 6.48 7.59 3.40
CA PHE A 116 6.14 7.11 4.74
C PHE A 116 4.92 6.17 4.77
N GLY A 117 3.75 6.61 4.30
CA GLY A 117 2.51 5.81 4.33
C GLY A 117 2.57 4.57 3.44
N TYR A 118 3.29 4.64 2.33
CA TYR A 118 3.48 3.51 1.42
C TYR A 118 4.16 2.30 2.11
N TRP A 119 5.15 2.52 2.97
CA TRP A 119 5.81 1.41 3.68
C TRP A 119 4.84 0.62 4.56
N PHE A 120 3.83 1.29 5.13
CA PHE A 120 2.77 0.59 5.88
C PHE A 120 1.91 -0.28 4.96
N TRP A 121 1.63 0.15 3.73
CA TRP A 121 0.94 -0.68 2.74
C TRP A 121 1.75 -1.92 2.39
N LEU A 122 3.05 -1.77 2.10
CA LEU A 122 3.94 -2.90 1.81
C LEU A 122 4.02 -3.89 2.98
N ILE A 123 4.16 -3.38 4.21
CA ILE A 123 4.17 -4.24 5.40
C ILE A 123 2.81 -4.95 5.56
N SER A 124 1.71 -4.24 5.35
CA SER A 124 0.37 -4.81 5.46
C SER A 124 0.13 -5.94 4.45
N SER A 125 0.56 -5.78 3.20
CA SER A 125 0.44 -6.82 2.17
C SER A 125 1.34 -8.02 2.48
N PHE A 126 2.56 -7.79 2.97
CA PHE A 126 3.45 -8.86 3.42
C PHE A 126 2.86 -9.67 4.58
N LEU A 127 2.25 -9.02 5.57
CA LEU A 127 1.57 -9.72 6.67
C LEU A 127 0.39 -10.57 6.17
N MET A 128 -0.36 -10.08 5.17
CA MET A 128 -1.44 -10.86 4.58
C MET A 128 -0.92 -12.07 3.81
N LEU A 129 0.22 -11.94 3.14
CA LEU A 129 0.91 -13.05 2.49
C LEU A 129 1.34 -14.11 3.53
N LEU A 130 1.93 -13.69 4.66
CA LEU A 130 2.31 -14.58 5.75
C LEU A 130 1.10 -15.28 6.39
N TYR A 131 -0.03 -14.58 6.54
CA TYR A 131 -1.29 -15.16 6.99
C TYR A 131 -1.69 -16.35 6.10
N ASN A 132 -1.76 -16.11 4.79
CA ASN A 132 -2.20 -17.12 3.83
C ASN A 132 -1.22 -18.27 3.67
N TYR A 133 0.08 -17.99 3.63
CA TYR A 133 1.12 -19.03 3.57
C TYR A 133 1.00 -19.98 4.77
N ASN A 134 0.90 -19.43 5.98
CA ASN A 134 0.73 -20.23 7.19
C ASN A 134 -0.61 -20.98 7.19
N ARG A 135 -1.70 -20.33 6.77
CA ARG A 135 -3.01 -20.98 6.72
C ARG A 135 -2.99 -22.20 5.80
N LEU A 136 -2.45 -22.07 4.59
CA LEU A 136 -2.41 -23.15 3.60
C LEU A 136 -1.45 -24.28 3.97
N LYS A 137 -0.34 -23.96 4.64
CA LYS A 137 0.64 -24.96 5.09
C LYS A 137 0.11 -25.90 6.17
N TYR A 138 -0.85 -25.43 6.98
CA TYR A 138 -1.40 -26.16 8.13
C TYR A 138 -2.89 -26.54 7.97
N THR A 139 -3.43 -26.46 6.74
CA THR A 139 -4.69 -27.11 6.32
C THR A 139 -4.38 -28.39 5.56
#